data_AF-A0A2K6MWC5-F1
#
_entry.id   AF-A0A2K6MWC5-F1
#
_cell.length_a   1.000
_cell.length_b   1.000
_cell.length_c   1.000
_cell.angle_alpha   90.00
_cell.angle_beta   90.00
_cell.angle_gamma   90.00
#
_symmetry.space_group_name_H-M   'P 1'
#
loop_
_entity.id
_entity.type
_entity.pdbx_description
1 polymer ?
#
loop_
_entity_poly.entity_id
_entity_poly.type
_entity_poly.pdbx_seq_one_letter_code
_entity_poly.pdbx_strand_id
1 'polypeptide(L)'
;MSALLRLLRTGAPAAACLRLGTSAGTGPRRAMALYHTEERGQPCSQNYRLFFKDVTGHYISPFHDIPLKVNSKEILSCGEVIHVKILGILALIDEGETDWKLIAINVNDPEASKFHDIDDVEKFKPGYLEATLNWFRLYKVPDGKPENQFAFNGEFKTREQWPTGNLVLSLHLKWKPLQCNKINPDISCTNLQISDSPFRCTQEEARSLVELVLSSPNKESNEEEQVWHFLGK
;
A
#
# COMPACT_ATOMS: atom_id res chain seq x y z
N MET A 1 -0.62 19.50 -43.37
CA MET A 1 0.49 18.88 -44.13
C MET A 1 0.84 17.56 -43.44
N SER A 2 0.76 16.45 -44.20
CA SER A 2 1.14 15.04 -43.91
C SER A 2 0.82 14.44 -42.53
N ALA A 3 -0.14 13.54 -42.35
CA ALA A 3 -0.33 12.20 -42.91
C ALA A 3 0.74 11.18 -42.48
N LEU A 4 0.38 10.19 -41.64
CA LEU A 4 0.67 8.79 -41.92
C LEU A 4 -0.34 7.86 -41.24
N LEU A 5 -1.02 7.09 -42.08
CA LEU A 5 -2.09 6.16 -41.80
C LEU A 5 -1.56 4.72 -41.95
N ARG A 6 -2.05 3.85 -41.06
CA ARG A 6 -2.23 2.38 -41.15
C ARG A 6 -1.71 1.65 -42.40
N LEU A 7 -0.98 0.55 -42.17
CA LEU A 7 -0.95 -0.60 -43.08
C LEU A 7 -1.46 -1.85 -42.35
N LEU A 8 -2.57 -2.41 -42.87
CA LEU A 8 -3.07 -3.75 -42.62
C LEU A 8 -3.37 -4.37 -43.99
N ARG A 9 -2.66 -5.44 -44.38
CA ARG A 9 -3.09 -6.46 -45.36
C ARG A 9 -2.32 -7.76 -45.11
N THR A 10 -2.98 -8.77 -44.55
CA THR A 10 -3.46 -10.03 -45.17
C THR A 10 -2.39 -11.10 -45.48
N GLY A 11 -2.58 -12.30 -44.92
CA GLY A 11 -1.96 -13.53 -45.42
C GLY A 11 -1.87 -14.66 -44.36
N ALA A 12 -2.72 -15.68 -44.49
CA ALA A 12 -2.56 -17.03 -43.93
C ALA A 12 -2.58 -18.03 -45.10
N PRO A 13 -2.31 -19.35 -44.95
CA PRO A 13 -1.64 -20.09 -43.88
C PRO A 13 -0.45 -20.94 -44.42
N ALA A 14 0.42 -21.46 -43.55
CA ALA A 14 1.28 -22.60 -43.92
C ALA A 14 1.57 -23.48 -42.71
N ALA A 15 1.16 -24.74 -42.81
CA ALA A 15 1.41 -25.79 -41.85
C ALA A 15 2.89 -26.21 -41.90
N ALA A 16 3.53 -26.26 -40.73
CA ALA A 16 4.76 -27.01 -40.53
C ALA A 16 4.60 -27.85 -39.26
N CYS A 17 4.39 -29.14 -39.47
CA CYS A 17 4.41 -30.17 -38.45
C CYS A 17 5.88 -30.43 -38.08
N LEU A 18 6.26 -30.19 -36.82
CA LEU A 18 7.46 -30.75 -36.21
C LEU A 18 7.06 -31.35 -34.86
N ARG A 19 7.22 -32.67 -34.77
CA ARG A 19 7.08 -33.45 -33.54
C ARG A 19 8.42 -33.58 -32.83
N LEU A 20 8.28 -33.82 -31.52
CA LEU A 20 9.22 -34.34 -30.51
C LEU A 20 10.14 -33.36 -29.80
N GLY A 21 9.96 -33.34 -28.48
CA GLY A 21 10.84 -32.74 -27.49
C GLY A 21 10.12 -32.56 -26.16
N THR A 22 9.86 -33.65 -25.43
CA THR A 22 9.53 -33.57 -24.00
C THR A 22 10.75 -33.03 -23.26
N SER A 23 10.71 -31.73 -22.94
CA SER A 23 11.61 -31.11 -21.98
C SER A 23 10.75 -30.60 -20.84
N ALA A 24 10.93 -31.22 -19.67
CA ALA A 24 10.45 -30.69 -18.40
C ALA A 24 11.24 -29.41 -18.10
N GLY A 25 10.83 -28.31 -18.73
CA GLY A 25 11.29 -26.99 -18.38
C GLY A 25 10.70 -26.62 -17.03
N THR A 26 11.54 -26.53 -16.01
CA THR A 26 11.28 -25.69 -14.85
C THR A 26 11.04 -24.27 -15.35
N GLY A 27 9.78 -23.94 -15.62
CA GLY A 27 9.35 -22.56 -15.79
C GLY A 27 9.75 -21.76 -14.54
N PRO A 28 9.89 -20.43 -14.66
CA PRO A 28 10.18 -19.59 -13.51
C PRO A 28 9.12 -19.89 -12.44
N ARG A 29 9.56 -20.44 -11.30
CA ARG A 29 8.69 -20.58 -10.13
C ARG A 29 8.24 -19.18 -9.79
N ARG A 30 6.97 -18.87 -10.07
CA ARG A 30 6.32 -17.66 -9.58
C ARG A 30 6.52 -17.68 -8.06
N ALA A 31 7.28 -16.72 -7.53
CA ALA A 31 7.42 -16.57 -6.09
C ALA A 31 6.00 -16.45 -5.53
N MET A 32 5.62 -17.37 -4.62
CA MET A 32 4.31 -17.30 -3.99
C MET A 32 4.27 -16.03 -3.15
N ALA A 33 3.20 -15.25 -3.29
CA ALA A 33 2.98 -14.12 -2.40
C ALA A 33 2.91 -14.66 -0.96
N LEU A 34 3.64 -14.02 -0.04
CA LEU A 34 3.66 -14.42 1.38
C LEU A 34 2.28 -14.24 2.03
N TYR A 35 1.44 -13.38 1.45
CA TYR A 35 0.12 -13.03 1.93
C TYR A 35 -0.86 -12.97 0.76
N HIS A 36 -2.11 -13.33 1.02
CA HIS A 36 -3.21 -13.29 0.07
C HIS A 36 -4.35 -12.46 0.66
N THR A 37 -5.20 -11.89 -0.19
CA THR A 37 -6.38 -11.15 0.23
C THR A 37 -7.66 -11.91 -0.10
N GLU A 38 -8.70 -11.68 0.72
CA GLU A 38 -10.07 -12.11 0.45
C GLU A 38 -11.00 -10.90 0.54
N GLU A 39 -11.65 -10.58 -0.57
CA GLU A 39 -12.61 -9.49 -0.68
C GLU A 39 -14.01 -9.96 -0.27
N ARG A 40 -14.71 -9.14 0.53
CA ARG A 40 -16.11 -9.31 0.92
C ARG A 40 -16.86 -7.99 0.77
N GLY A 41 -18.17 -8.06 0.63
CA GLY A 41 -18.99 -6.89 0.32
C GLY A 41 -18.81 -6.42 -1.13
N GLN A 42 -19.26 -5.21 -1.41
CA GLN A 42 -19.21 -4.62 -2.76
C GLN A 42 -18.10 -3.56 -2.82
N PRO A 43 -17.17 -3.62 -3.79
CA PRO A 43 -16.14 -2.58 -3.99
C PRO A 43 -16.74 -1.16 -4.02
N CYS A 44 -15.99 -0.20 -3.48
CA CYS A 44 -16.39 1.21 -3.36
C CYS A 44 -17.70 1.43 -2.58
N SER A 45 -18.02 0.56 -1.61
CA SER A 45 -19.21 0.71 -0.74
C SER A 45 -18.88 0.57 0.74
N GLN A 46 -19.81 0.96 1.62
CA GLN A 46 -19.64 0.91 3.08
C GLN A 46 -19.51 -0.53 3.63
N ASN A 47 -19.95 -1.55 2.90
CA ASN A 47 -19.84 -2.95 3.33
C ASN A 47 -18.59 -3.67 2.78
N TYR A 48 -17.77 -3.00 1.95
CA TYR A 48 -16.53 -3.58 1.41
C TYR A 48 -15.54 -3.87 2.52
N ARG A 49 -14.97 -5.07 2.54
CA ARG A 49 -13.92 -5.48 3.47
C ARG A 49 -12.86 -6.28 2.72
N LEU A 50 -11.61 -6.02 3.06
CA LEU A 50 -10.46 -6.76 2.56
C LEU A 50 -9.80 -7.49 3.73
N PHE A 51 -9.86 -8.81 3.72
CA PHE A 51 -9.27 -9.68 4.73
C PHE A 51 -7.94 -10.24 4.25
N PHE A 52 -7.03 -10.53 5.18
CA PHE A 52 -5.69 -10.99 4.87
C PHE A 52 -5.52 -12.44 5.31
N LYS A 53 -4.78 -13.22 4.52
CA LYS A 53 -4.41 -14.59 4.81
C LYS A 53 -2.91 -14.79 4.63
N ASP A 54 -2.34 -15.70 5.41
CA ASP A 54 -0.96 -16.16 5.22
C ASP A 54 -0.85 -17.19 4.06
N VAL A 55 0.37 -17.70 3.83
CA VAL A 55 0.64 -18.73 2.81
C VAL A 55 -0.10 -20.06 3.03
N THR A 56 -0.60 -20.31 4.24
CA THR A 56 -1.36 -21.52 4.59
C THR A 56 -2.87 -21.34 4.43
N GLY A 57 -3.32 -20.13 4.09
CA GLY A 57 -4.73 -19.79 3.93
C GLY A 57 -5.44 -19.43 5.24
N HIS A 58 -4.68 -19.29 6.33
CA HIS A 58 -5.19 -18.85 7.62
C HIS A 58 -5.37 -17.35 7.67
N TYR A 59 -6.46 -16.87 8.26
CA TYR A 59 -6.69 -15.43 8.44
C TYR A 59 -5.65 -14.83 9.37
N ILE A 60 -5.27 -13.59 9.07
CA ILE A 60 -4.35 -12.78 9.85
C ILE A 60 -4.85 -11.34 9.90
N SER A 61 -4.51 -10.62 10.97
CA SER A 61 -4.74 -9.18 11.06
C SER A 61 -3.62 -8.41 10.34
N PRO A 62 -3.92 -7.55 9.36
CA PRO A 62 -2.90 -6.72 8.73
C PRO A 62 -2.29 -5.70 9.70
N PHE A 63 -3.00 -5.39 10.79
CA PHE A 63 -2.52 -4.45 11.80
C PHE A 63 -1.62 -5.13 12.85
N HIS A 64 -1.77 -6.44 13.07
CA HIS A 64 -1.11 -7.12 14.19
C HIS A 64 -0.17 -8.26 13.84
N ASP A 65 -0.52 -9.03 12.81
CA ASP A 65 0.14 -10.31 12.51
C ASP A 65 1.17 -10.17 11.37
N ILE A 66 1.14 -9.09 10.59
CA ILE A 66 2.13 -8.83 9.54
C ILE A 66 3.38 -8.18 10.16
N PRO A 67 4.57 -8.78 10.00
CA PRO A 67 5.81 -8.21 10.50
C PRO A 67 6.20 -6.97 9.70
N LEU A 68 6.94 -6.07 10.34
CA LEU A 68 7.36 -4.78 9.76
C LEU A 68 8.22 -4.89 8.47
N LYS A 69 8.74 -6.07 8.13
CA LYS A 69 9.60 -6.30 6.94
C LYS A 69 8.96 -7.37 6.06
N VAL A 70 8.61 -7.04 4.81
CA VAL A 70 8.00 -7.96 3.80
C VAL A 70 8.73 -7.78 2.45
N ASN A 71 8.35 -8.36 1.29
CA ASN A 71 9.00 -8.14 -0.03
C ASN A 71 7.94 -8.20 -1.17
N SER A 72 7.88 -7.27 -2.14
CA SER A 72 7.11 -7.43 -3.41
C SER A 72 7.48 -6.42 -4.53
N LYS A 73 6.79 -6.32 -5.70
CA LYS A 73 7.15 -5.55 -6.93
C LYS A 73 5.93 -4.86 -7.62
N GLU A 74 6.20 -3.77 -8.37
CA GLU A 74 5.33 -3.09 -9.39
C GLU A 74 4.08 -2.36 -8.86
N ILE A 75 3.23 -1.78 -9.73
CA ILE A 75 2.01 -1.07 -9.31
C ILE A 75 1.23 -1.99 -8.38
N LEU A 76 1.17 -1.57 -7.13
CA LEU A 76 0.72 -2.43 -6.04
C LEU A 76 -0.79 -2.54 -6.08
N SER A 77 -1.29 -3.75 -5.87
CA SER A 77 -2.71 -3.96 -5.67
C SER A 77 -3.11 -3.54 -4.25
N CYS A 78 -4.37 -3.12 -4.05
CA CYS A 78 -4.88 -2.84 -2.70
C CYS A 78 -4.73 -4.08 -1.81
N GLY A 79 -4.13 -3.91 -0.62
CA GLY A 79 -3.83 -5.01 0.31
C GLY A 79 -2.58 -5.81 -0.01
N GLU A 80 -1.79 -5.42 -1.01
CA GLU A 80 -0.48 -6.02 -1.23
C GLU A 80 0.50 -5.61 -0.12
N VAL A 81 1.30 -6.59 0.34
CA VAL A 81 2.24 -6.39 1.45
C VAL A 81 3.67 -6.43 0.90
N ILE A 82 4.43 -5.33 1.09
CA ILE A 82 5.73 -5.14 0.43
C ILE A 82 6.84 -4.73 1.40
N HIS A 83 8.10 -4.94 1.02
CA HIS A 83 9.20 -4.24 1.69
C HIS A 83 9.31 -2.87 1.10
N VAL A 84 9.60 -1.91 1.98
CA VAL A 84 10.13 -0.63 1.56
C VAL A 84 11.41 -0.29 2.30
N LYS A 85 12.30 0.42 1.62
CA LYS A 85 13.38 1.19 2.23
C LYS A 85 12.85 2.60 2.49
N ILE A 86 12.84 2.99 3.77
CA ILE A 86 12.45 4.34 4.18
C ILE A 86 13.57 5.31 3.81
N LEU A 87 13.20 6.40 3.13
CA LEU A 87 14.09 7.44 2.65
C LEU A 87 13.97 8.72 3.48
N GLY A 88 12.77 9.05 3.94
CA GLY A 88 12.55 10.23 4.77
C GLY A 88 11.12 10.31 5.29
N ILE A 89 10.78 11.47 5.82
CA ILE A 89 9.47 11.69 6.44
C ILE A 89 9.02 13.16 6.31
N LEU A 90 7.72 13.36 6.20
CA LEU A 90 7.06 14.65 6.24
C LEU A 90 6.09 14.71 7.43
N ALA A 91 6.10 15.83 8.16
CA ALA A 91 5.27 16.05 9.34
C ALA A 91 4.06 16.93 8.99
N LEU A 92 2.98 16.31 8.53
CA LEU A 92 1.72 17.00 8.30
C LEU A 92 1.06 17.31 9.66
N ILE A 93 0.49 18.49 9.79
CA ILE A 93 -0.39 18.85 10.90
C ILE A 93 -1.81 18.81 10.36
N ASP A 94 -2.54 17.76 10.75
CA ASP A 94 -3.91 17.55 10.34
C ASP A 94 -4.86 17.82 11.51
N GLU A 95 -5.69 18.86 11.39
CA GLU A 95 -6.71 19.24 12.40
C GLU A 95 -6.15 19.32 13.84
N GLY A 96 -4.88 19.75 13.98
CA GLY A 96 -4.20 19.92 15.28
C GLY A 96 -3.40 18.70 15.74
N GLU A 97 -3.47 17.58 15.01
CA GLU A 97 -2.74 16.35 15.29
C GLU A 97 -1.55 16.17 14.34
N THR A 98 -0.53 15.43 14.79
CA THR A 98 0.61 15.09 13.93
C THR A 98 0.31 13.85 13.10
N ASP A 99 0.29 14.02 11.79
CA ASP A 99 0.11 12.97 10.81
C ASP A 99 1.42 12.77 10.02
N TRP A 100 2.13 11.69 10.35
CA TRP A 100 3.44 11.41 9.79
C TRP A 100 3.33 10.70 8.44
N LYS A 101 3.92 11.29 7.39
CA LYS A 101 3.98 10.69 6.05
C LYS A 101 5.38 10.14 5.79
N LEU A 102 5.52 8.82 5.79
CA LEU A 102 6.79 8.16 5.42
C LEU A 102 6.99 8.22 3.91
N ILE A 103 8.20 8.60 3.48
CA ILE A 103 8.65 8.49 2.10
C ILE A 103 9.53 7.25 2.00
N ALA A 104 9.14 6.32 1.14
CA ALA A 104 9.80 5.03 1.03
C ALA A 104 9.75 4.50 -0.40
N ILE A 105 10.72 3.68 -0.76
CA ILE A 105 10.80 3.00 -2.05
C ILE A 105 10.74 1.49 -1.85
N ASN A 106 10.04 0.79 -2.73
CA ASN A 106 10.04 -0.66 -2.74
C ASN A 106 11.47 -1.20 -2.90
N VAL A 107 11.91 -2.13 -2.05
CA VAL A 107 13.30 -2.66 -2.12
C VAL A 107 13.58 -3.44 -3.41
N ASN A 108 12.54 -3.95 -4.06
CA ASN A 108 12.66 -4.67 -5.34
C ASN A 108 12.42 -3.77 -6.55
N ASP A 109 12.25 -2.45 -6.35
CA ASP A 109 12.23 -1.50 -7.45
C ASP A 109 13.58 -1.56 -8.20
N PRO A 110 13.61 -1.62 -9.55
CA PRO A 110 14.86 -1.66 -10.31
C PRO A 110 15.80 -0.48 -10.00
N GLU A 111 15.26 0.66 -9.57
CA GLU A 111 16.00 1.84 -9.19
C GLU A 111 16.26 1.94 -7.69
N ALA A 112 15.80 0.98 -6.86
CA ALA A 112 15.92 1.03 -5.40
C ALA A 112 17.35 1.25 -4.92
N SER A 113 18.34 0.70 -5.62
CA SER A 113 19.76 0.87 -5.30
C SER A 113 20.28 2.31 -5.47
N LYS A 114 19.53 3.21 -6.11
CA LYS A 114 19.89 4.63 -6.28
C LYS A 114 19.43 5.51 -5.11
N PHE A 115 18.45 5.07 -4.32
CA PHE A 115 17.81 5.89 -3.30
C PHE A 115 18.19 5.43 -1.90
N HIS A 116 19.06 6.13 -1.20
CA HIS A 116 19.49 5.77 0.16
C HIS A 116 18.98 6.73 1.22
N ASP A 117 18.65 7.95 0.83
CA ASP A 117 18.11 8.99 1.67
C ASP A 117 17.11 9.86 0.90
N ILE A 118 16.49 10.82 1.58
CA ILE A 118 15.52 11.73 0.99
C ILE A 118 16.14 12.63 -0.10
N ASP A 119 17.41 13.01 0.04
CA ASP A 119 18.12 13.84 -0.94
C ASP A 119 18.25 13.15 -2.31
N ASP A 120 18.32 11.81 -2.32
CA ASP A 120 18.36 11.04 -3.56
C ASP A 120 17.03 11.15 -4.33
N VAL A 121 15.91 11.37 -3.63
CA VAL A 121 14.61 11.59 -4.29
C VAL A 121 14.66 12.87 -5.12
N GLU A 122 15.13 13.97 -4.55
CA GLU A 122 15.24 15.23 -5.29
C GLU A 122 16.28 15.13 -6.43
N LYS A 123 17.39 14.43 -6.19
CA LYS A 123 18.44 14.23 -7.18
C LYS A 123 18.00 13.42 -8.41
N PHE A 124 17.29 12.31 -8.21
CA PHE A 124 16.92 11.39 -9.29
C PHE A 124 15.48 11.60 -9.80
N LYS A 125 14.63 12.30 -9.03
CA LYS A 125 13.23 12.61 -9.35
C LYS A 125 12.94 14.09 -8.98
N PRO A 126 13.60 15.07 -9.64
CA PRO A 126 13.45 16.48 -9.29
C PRO A 126 11.98 16.93 -9.34
N GLY A 127 11.55 17.68 -8.32
CA GLY A 127 10.18 18.17 -8.17
C GLY A 127 9.17 17.17 -7.58
N TYR A 128 9.54 15.90 -7.33
CA TYR A 128 8.62 14.93 -6.70
C TYR A 128 8.29 15.30 -5.25
N LEU A 129 9.27 15.77 -4.48
CA LEU A 129 9.06 16.18 -3.09
C LEU A 129 8.17 17.43 -3.01
N GLU A 130 8.41 18.40 -3.90
CA GLU A 130 7.56 19.60 -4.02
C GLU A 130 6.12 19.23 -4.40
N ALA A 131 5.94 18.36 -5.41
CA ALA A 131 4.62 17.88 -5.80
C ALA A 131 3.90 17.15 -4.65
N THR A 132 4.62 16.34 -3.88
CA THR A 132 4.09 15.63 -2.71
C THR A 132 3.64 16.61 -1.61
N LEU A 133 4.49 17.60 -1.31
CA LEU A 133 4.17 18.65 -0.33
C LEU A 133 2.93 19.45 -0.76
N ASN A 134 2.86 19.85 -2.02
CA ASN A 134 1.72 20.58 -2.57
C ASN A 134 0.44 19.73 -2.58
N TRP A 135 0.53 18.44 -2.88
CA TRP A 135 -0.62 17.54 -2.78
C TRP A 135 -1.18 17.51 -1.36
N PHE A 136 -0.34 17.26 -0.35
CA PHE A 136 -0.79 17.24 1.04
C PHE A 136 -1.27 18.61 1.55
N ARG A 137 -0.70 19.71 1.04
CA ARG A 137 -1.15 21.07 1.38
C ARG A 137 -2.57 21.32 0.90
N LEU A 138 -2.90 20.86 -0.32
CA LEU A 138 -4.06 21.32 -1.07
C LEU A 138 -5.20 20.31 -1.18
N TYR A 139 -5.01 19.02 -0.89
CA TYR A 139 -6.00 17.99 -1.23
C TYR A 139 -7.38 18.18 -0.59
N LYS A 140 -7.49 18.91 0.52
CA LYS A 140 -8.76 19.21 1.19
C LYS A 140 -9.41 20.52 0.75
N VAL A 141 -8.70 21.35 -0.03
CA VAL A 141 -9.21 22.65 -0.50
C VAL A 141 -10.45 22.51 -1.40
N PRO A 142 -10.53 21.52 -2.33
CA PRO A 142 -11.75 21.24 -3.07
C PRO A 142 -12.98 20.97 -2.19
N ASP A 143 -12.79 20.44 -0.98
CA ASP A 143 -13.85 20.15 -0.01
C ASP A 143 -14.22 21.39 0.83
N GLY A 144 -13.68 22.56 0.52
CA GLY A 144 -13.89 23.81 1.26
C GLY A 144 -13.13 23.91 2.57
N LYS A 145 -12.19 22.99 2.84
CA LYS A 145 -11.29 23.06 4.01
C LYS A 145 -10.09 23.96 3.72
N PRO A 146 -9.46 24.56 4.74
CA PRO A 146 -8.22 25.32 4.56
C PRO A 146 -7.06 24.43 4.12
N GLU A 147 -5.99 25.06 3.65
CA GLU A 147 -4.72 24.37 3.39
C GLU A 147 -4.17 23.71 4.67
N ASN A 148 -3.61 22.50 4.52
CA ASN A 148 -2.97 21.84 5.64
C ASN A 148 -1.63 22.51 6.00
N GLN A 149 -1.27 22.41 7.27
CA GLN A 149 -0.02 22.94 7.80
C GLN A 149 1.01 21.82 7.97
N PHE A 150 2.27 22.21 8.16
CA PHE A 150 3.37 21.26 8.34
C PHE A 150 4.27 21.71 9.49
N ALA A 151 4.74 20.76 10.29
CA ALA A 151 5.85 21.03 11.20
C ALA A 151 7.14 21.23 10.41
N PHE A 152 8.15 21.81 11.06
CA PHE A 152 9.48 22.05 10.46
C PHE A 152 9.41 22.79 9.11
N ASN A 153 8.44 23.69 8.95
CA ASN A 153 8.25 24.47 7.73
C ASN A 153 8.04 23.62 6.44
N GLY A 154 7.50 22.39 6.58
CA GLY A 154 7.29 21.50 5.44
C GLY A 154 8.56 20.82 4.93
N GLU A 155 9.67 20.90 5.67
CA GLU A 155 10.89 20.20 5.32
C GLU A 155 10.75 18.70 5.52
N PHE A 156 11.12 17.95 4.49
CA PHE A 156 11.33 16.51 4.64
C PHE A 156 12.58 16.27 5.49
N LYS A 157 12.49 15.35 6.45
CA LYS A 157 13.63 15.00 7.31
C LYS A 157 14.30 13.72 6.80
N THR A 158 15.64 13.77 6.69
CA THR A 158 16.48 12.60 6.40
C THR A 158 16.37 11.58 7.52
N ARG A 159 16.81 10.35 7.30
CA ARG A 159 16.83 9.31 8.35
C ARG A 159 17.68 9.69 9.57
N GLU A 160 18.65 10.58 9.44
CA GLU A 160 19.56 10.99 10.51
C GLU A 160 19.07 12.23 11.28
N GLN A 161 18.28 13.09 10.64
CA GLN A 161 17.95 14.43 11.15
C GLN A 161 16.77 14.49 12.13
N TRP A 162 15.91 13.49 12.21
CA TRP A 162 14.74 13.55 13.09
C TRP A 162 15.07 13.04 14.51
N PRO A 163 14.35 13.48 15.56
CA PRO A 163 14.85 13.48 16.94
C PRO A 163 14.82 12.14 17.70
N THR A 164 14.86 10.96 17.06
CA THR A 164 14.71 9.70 17.82
C THR A 164 15.32 8.45 17.20
N GLY A 165 16.16 8.49 16.16
CA GLY A 165 16.89 7.33 15.63
C GLY A 165 16.05 6.15 15.07
N ASN A 166 14.79 5.92 15.47
CA ASN A 166 13.76 5.23 14.69
C ASN A 166 12.29 5.55 15.16
N LEU A 167 11.48 6.31 14.40
CA LEU A 167 10.13 6.81 14.71
C LEU A 167 9.20 5.65 14.47
N VAL A 168 9.49 4.89 13.41
CA VAL A 168 8.88 3.59 13.19
C VAL A 168 9.13 2.68 14.40
N LEU A 169 10.33 2.62 15.00
CA LEU A 169 10.47 1.89 16.27
C LEU A 169 9.71 2.54 17.42
N SER A 170 9.70 3.88 17.52
CA SER A 170 9.00 4.57 18.61
C SER A 170 7.48 4.34 18.54
N LEU A 171 6.90 4.39 17.34
CA LEU A 171 5.51 4.05 17.06
C LEU A 171 5.26 2.55 17.28
N HIS A 172 6.18 1.69 16.86
CA HIS A 172 6.12 0.26 17.12
C HIS A 172 6.15 -0.05 18.63
N LEU A 173 6.97 0.65 19.41
CA LEU A 173 7.04 0.53 20.86
C LEU A 173 5.77 1.04 21.54
N LYS A 174 5.12 2.07 21.01
CA LYS A 174 3.78 2.52 21.46
C LYS A 174 2.68 1.54 21.07
N TRP A 175 2.82 0.88 19.92
CA TRP A 175 1.88 -0.15 19.45
C TRP A 175 2.00 -1.46 20.23
N LYS A 176 3.21 -1.86 20.64
CA LYS A 176 3.44 -3.13 21.37
C LYS A 176 2.51 -3.34 22.58
N PRO A 177 2.36 -2.37 23.50
CA PRO A 177 1.43 -2.49 24.61
C PRO A 177 -0.03 -2.72 24.21
N LEU A 178 -0.48 -2.22 23.04
CA LEU A 178 -1.85 -2.41 22.56
C LEU A 178 -2.19 -3.88 22.29
N GLN A 179 -1.17 -4.70 21.99
CA GLN A 179 -1.36 -6.13 21.77
C GLN A 179 -1.70 -6.89 23.05
N CYS A 180 -1.23 -6.40 24.21
CA CYS A 180 -1.39 -7.10 25.48
C CYS A 180 -2.38 -6.42 26.42
N ASN A 181 -2.56 -5.09 26.28
CA ASN A 181 -3.45 -4.30 27.10
C ASN A 181 -4.31 -3.41 26.19
N LYS A 182 -5.63 -3.43 26.39
CA LYS A 182 -6.54 -2.54 25.68
C LYS A 182 -6.46 -1.15 26.32
N ILE A 183 -5.44 -0.39 25.92
CA ILE A 183 -5.22 0.98 26.40
C ILE A 183 -6.26 1.93 25.80
N ASN A 184 -6.79 1.62 24.61
CA ASN A 184 -7.85 2.36 23.95
C ASN A 184 -9.05 1.44 23.62
N PRO A 185 -10.26 1.72 24.13
CA PRO A 185 -11.45 0.90 23.87
C PRO A 185 -11.88 0.88 22.39
N ASP A 186 -11.53 1.90 21.62
CA ASP A 186 -11.99 2.09 20.24
C ASP A 186 -11.14 1.30 19.22
N ILE A 187 -9.94 0.86 19.63
CA ILE A 187 -9.06 0.04 18.78
C ILE A 187 -9.41 -1.44 18.99
N SER A 188 -9.76 -2.13 17.90
CA SER A 188 -9.81 -3.59 17.92
C SER A 188 -8.40 -4.16 17.97
N CYS A 189 -8.10 -4.94 19.01
CA CYS A 189 -6.81 -5.59 19.18
C CYS A 189 -6.85 -7.08 18.82
N THR A 190 -7.95 -7.55 18.22
CA THR A 190 -8.13 -8.96 17.84
C THR A 190 -7.05 -9.40 16.86
N ASN A 191 -6.37 -10.50 17.18
CA ASN A 191 -5.25 -11.04 16.42
C ASN A 191 -5.26 -12.57 16.45
N LEU A 192 -4.46 -13.22 15.59
CA LEU A 192 -4.46 -14.68 15.51
C LEU A 192 -3.11 -15.30 15.90
N GLN A 193 -2.01 -14.55 15.73
CA GLN A 193 -0.66 -15.10 15.84
C GLN A 193 0.11 -14.65 17.09
N ILE A 194 -0.39 -13.67 17.85
CA ILE A 194 0.30 -13.17 19.05
C ILE A 194 -0.06 -14.06 20.25
N SER A 195 0.79 -15.06 20.53
CA SER A 195 0.53 -16.09 21.54
C SER A 195 0.13 -15.57 22.92
N ASP A 196 0.78 -14.50 23.40
CA ASP A 196 0.58 -13.94 24.74
C ASP A 196 -0.48 -12.82 24.78
N SER A 197 -1.16 -12.57 23.66
CA SER A 197 -2.20 -11.54 23.60
C SER A 197 -3.51 -12.06 24.21
N PRO A 198 -4.14 -11.32 25.14
CA PRO A 198 -5.48 -11.67 25.64
C PRO A 198 -6.58 -11.42 24.60
N PHE A 199 -6.26 -10.79 23.46
CA PHE A 199 -7.17 -10.52 22.36
C PHE A 199 -7.06 -11.54 21.23
N ARG A 200 -6.28 -12.61 21.43
CA ARG A 200 -6.09 -13.65 20.43
C ARG A 200 -7.39 -14.41 20.19
N CYS A 201 -7.81 -14.53 18.94
CA CYS A 201 -8.95 -15.37 18.54
C CYS A 201 -8.49 -16.61 17.76
N THR A 202 -9.40 -17.57 17.64
CA THR A 202 -9.25 -18.79 16.86
C THR A 202 -9.51 -18.55 15.36
N GLN A 203 -9.07 -19.48 14.52
CA GLN A 203 -9.36 -19.41 13.07
C GLN A 203 -10.86 -19.54 12.79
N GLU A 204 -11.58 -20.33 13.58
CA GLU A 204 -13.02 -20.54 13.47
C GLU A 204 -13.80 -19.26 13.79
N GLU A 205 -13.40 -18.54 14.84
CA GLU A 205 -13.98 -17.24 15.18
C GLU A 205 -13.70 -16.20 14.07
N ALA A 206 -12.45 -16.13 13.58
CA ALA A 206 -12.11 -15.23 12.48
C ALA A 206 -12.90 -15.55 11.19
N ARG A 207 -13.05 -16.83 10.84
CA ARG A 207 -13.90 -17.27 9.70
C ARG A 207 -15.34 -16.81 9.87
N SER A 208 -15.92 -17.02 11.05
CA SER A 208 -17.29 -16.62 11.35
C SER A 208 -17.48 -15.11 11.18
N LEU A 209 -16.50 -14.29 11.59
CA LEU A 209 -16.53 -12.83 11.39
C LEU A 209 -16.50 -12.43 9.91
N VAL A 210 -15.70 -13.12 9.10
CA VAL A 210 -15.61 -12.86 7.66
C VAL A 210 -16.91 -13.22 6.95
N GLU A 211 -17.52 -14.35 7.31
CA GLU A 211 -18.76 -14.85 6.70
C GLU A 211 -19.99 -13.97 6.99
N LEU A 212 -19.98 -13.20 8.08
CA LEU A 212 -21.03 -12.21 8.37
C LEU A 212 -21.08 -11.07 7.33
N VAL A 213 -20.01 -10.85 6.57
CA VAL A 213 -19.97 -9.83 5.52
C VAL A 213 -20.51 -10.42 4.22
N LEU A 214 -21.79 -10.14 3.94
CA LEU A 214 -22.50 -10.61 2.74
C LEU A 214 -21.77 -10.18 1.45
N SER A 215 -21.51 -11.14 0.56
CA SER A 215 -21.07 -10.85 -0.80
C SER A 215 -22.22 -10.26 -1.61
N SER A 216 -22.01 -9.12 -2.27
CA SER A 216 -22.98 -8.50 -3.18
C SER A 216 -22.38 -8.33 -4.57
N PRO A 217 -23.16 -8.43 -5.65
CA PRO A 217 -22.67 -8.20 -7.01
C PRO A 217 -22.22 -6.74 -7.21
N ASN A 218 -21.21 -6.54 -8.06
CA ASN A 218 -20.64 -5.22 -8.37
C ASN A 218 -21.69 -4.25 -8.94
N LYS A 219 -21.74 -3.01 -8.41
CA LYS A 219 -22.28 -1.86 -9.14
C LYS A 219 -21.15 -1.17 -9.91
N GLU A 220 -21.51 -0.57 -11.05
CA GLU A 220 -20.62 0.26 -11.87
C GLU A 220 -20.15 1.51 -11.11
N SER A 221 -18.95 1.96 -11.48
CA SER A 221 -18.24 3.12 -10.92
C SER A 221 -19.01 4.43 -11.10
N ASN A 222 -18.99 5.29 -10.09
CA ASN A 222 -19.59 6.63 -10.12
C ASN A 222 -18.76 7.57 -11.01
N GLU A 223 -19.39 8.31 -11.93
CA GLU A 223 -18.71 9.24 -12.86
C GLU A 223 -18.07 10.46 -12.19
N GLU A 224 -18.40 10.74 -10.92
CA GLU A 224 -17.90 11.89 -10.14
C GLU A 224 -16.37 11.88 -9.90
N GLU A 225 -15.71 10.72 -10.03
CA GLU A 225 -14.26 10.57 -9.77
C GLU A 225 -13.36 11.19 -10.88
N GLN A 226 -13.94 11.72 -11.97
CA GLN A 226 -13.18 12.24 -13.12
C GLN A 226 -13.05 13.78 -13.15
N VAL A 227 -13.37 14.48 -12.07
CA VAL A 227 -13.34 15.95 -12.02
C VAL A 227 -11.94 16.49 -11.73
N TRP A 228 -11.48 17.47 -12.52
CA TRP A 228 -10.26 18.21 -12.26
C TRP A 228 -10.55 19.49 -11.44
N HIS A 229 -9.89 19.62 -10.30
CA HIS A 229 -9.92 20.84 -9.50
C HIS A 229 -8.68 21.69 -9.77
N PHE A 230 -8.89 22.91 -10.28
CA PHE A 230 -7.82 23.88 -10.53
C PHE A 230 -7.84 24.93 -9.42
N LEU A 231 -6.80 24.91 -8.58
CA LEU A 231 -6.62 25.92 -7.53
C LEU A 231 -5.82 27.09 -8.12
N GLY A 232 -6.33 28.31 -7.98
CA GLY A 232 -5.64 29.51 -8.45
C GLY A 232 -4.27 29.64 -7.78
N LYS A 233 -3.25 30.03 -8.56
CA LYS A 233 -1.91 30.32 -8.05
C LYS A 233 -1.83 31.74 -7.48
#